data_AF-A0AAV2HS11-F1
#
_entry.id   AF-A0AAV2HS11-F1
#
_cell.length_a   1.000
_cell.length_b   1.000
_cell.length_c   1.000
_cell.angle_alpha   90.00
_cell.angle_beta   90.00
_cell.angle_gamma   90.00
#
_symmetry.space_group_name_H-M   'P 1'
#
loop_
_entity.id
_entity.type
_entity.pdbx_description
1 polymer ?
#
loop_
_entity_poly.entity_id
_entity_poly.type
_entity_poly.pdbx_seq_one_letter_code
_entity_poly.pdbx_strand_id
1 'polypeptide(L)'
;MEVLVKLMIVSALSVQVLQADSDICTTTCSQGTKCKDDGCLPCPPNSYQNKTRHRETFCKPWTMVTDYGWVIKRNGSAIEDIQWRCGDQYKMVEYTPGSYECRDIITSTTTATTTTAAAPNISVSTVGSTPTTATTVNDKTSPSGDDLTYVYVIIIPILLILAIAAVLYVVLKRKLCFSHVRRRELTKLEQNNGNNELNKGLLALVNGRDELDTGYIAPELRQLFDKVINIIGIRDCQEFLDGLNDARLLTSPGTVKNLKGFYMGQLSLWVTLNPELNHAHRVRASLDSIGYKLPPEPEVLQDTAADITGQREEDITSQGAENITRLREEDIARQRKEDIARQRKEDIARLMKSLEKAERLNRAFERLLLCLVEDLGTADGNSILASFGLTKDMEFREAEGKDFKNNVCAALLHWSYSYPCTKSDAGNQWFPLDELKSTLGRYKRNDILKEMNDSANVDYNDSTLRDLIRNYFNPGEDETVL
;
A
#
# COMPACT_ATOMS: atom_id res chain seq x y z
N MET A 1 10.10 48.50 11.86
CA MET A 1 11.30 48.05 11.12
C MET A 1 11.36 46.53 11.06
N GLU A 2 11.87 45.83 12.07
CA GLU A 2 12.21 44.40 11.99
C GLU A 2 11.07 43.48 11.49
N VAL A 3 9.85 43.62 12.04
CA VAL A 3 8.66 42.84 11.61
C VAL A 3 8.31 43.08 10.13
N LEU A 4 8.53 44.31 9.64
CA LEU A 4 8.29 44.69 8.24
C LEU A 4 9.34 44.08 7.30
N VAL A 5 10.61 44.02 7.73
CA VAL A 5 11.68 43.32 7.00
C VAL A 5 11.38 41.82 6.94
N LYS A 6 10.99 41.20 8.06
CA LYS A 6 10.58 39.79 8.12
C LYS A 6 9.37 39.50 7.22
N LEU A 7 8.37 40.39 7.17
CA LEU A 7 7.24 40.26 6.25
C LEU A 7 7.67 40.32 4.77
N MET A 8 8.55 41.29 4.42
CA MET A 8 9.01 41.44 3.02
C MET A 8 9.84 40.24 2.56
N ILE A 9 10.69 39.67 3.44
CA ILE A 9 11.42 38.42 3.16
C ILE A 9 10.45 37.26 2.89
N VAL A 10 9.43 37.08 3.74
CA VAL A 10 8.41 36.03 3.54
C VAL A 10 7.61 36.24 2.24
N SER A 11 7.28 37.47 1.86
CA SER A 11 6.62 37.74 0.57
C SER A 11 7.53 37.49 -0.64
N ALA A 12 8.84 37.79 -0.54
CA ALA A 12 9.79 37.52 -1.62
C ALA A 12 9.98 36.01 -1.83
N LEU A 13 10.17 35.25 -0.74
CA LEU A 13 10.29 33.80 -0.77
C LEU A 13 9.04 33.11 -1.32
N SER A 14 7.84 33.55 -0.91
CA SER A 14 6.58 32.96 -1.40
C SER A 14 6.28 33.27 -2.87
N VAL A 15 6.80 34.38 -3.43
CA VAL A 15 6.78 34.61 -4.89
C VAL A 15 7.75 33.67 -5.61
N GLN A 16 8.96 33.45 -5.08
CA GLN A 16 9.93 32.52 -5.67
C GLN A 16 9.43 31.07 -5.67
N VAL A 17 8.81 30.60 -4.58
CA VAL A 17 8.19 29.26 -4.51
C VAL A 17 7.07 29.11 -5.55
N LEU A 18 6.26 30.15 -5.78
CA LEU A 18 5.22 30.14 -6.80
C LEU A 18 5.74 30.22 -8.25
N GLN A 19 7.04 30.50 -8.46
CA GLN A 19 7.69 30.47 -9.79
C GLN A 19 8.49 29.18 -10.03
N ALA A 20 8.75 28.37 -9.00
CA ALA A 20 9.50 27.13 -9.12
C ALA A 20 8.69 25.95 -9.70
N ASP A 21 7.36 25.93 -9.46
CA ASP A 21 6.48 24.80 -9.75
C ASP A 21 5.72 24.88 -11.08
N SER A 22 5.92 25.92 -11.89
CA SER A 22 5.27 26.02 -13.21
C SER A 22 6.03 25.24 -14.27
N ASP A 23 6.15 23.92 -14.09
CA ASP A 23 6.76 22.93 -15.01
C ASP A 23 5.93 22.73 -16.32
N ILE A 24 5.14 23.76 -16.68
CA ILE A 24 4.25 23.83 -17.84
C ILE A 24 5.07 24.21 -19.07
N CYS A 25 5.80 23.24 -19.59
CA CYS A 25 6.48 23.36 -20.87
C CYS A 25 5.56 23.93 -21.96
N THR A 26 6.01 24.98 -22.64
CA THR A 26 5.30 25.64 -23.75
C THR A 26 5.67 25.04 -25.11
N THR A 27 6.89 24.54 -25.25
CA THR A 27 7.37 23.87 -26.46
C THR A 27 6.70 22.51 -26.70
N THR A 28 6.28 22.24 -27.94
CA THR A 28 5.69 20.94 -28.29
C THR A 28 6.77 20.01 -28.83
N CYS A 29 7.08 18.97 -28.07
CA CYS A 29 8.10 17.98 -28.35
C CYS A 29 7.57 16.79 -29.16
N SER A 30 8.48 16.05 -29.79
CA SER A 30 8.20 14.87 -30.63
C SER A 30 8.53 13.56 -29.93
N GLN A 31 7.98 12.45 -30.44
CA GLN A 31 8.35 11.10 -30.03
C GLN A 31 9.88 10.93 -29.89
N GLY A 32 10.32 10.18 -28.89
CA GLY A 32 11.75 10.03 -28.58
C GLY A 32 12.33 11.11 -27.67
N THR A 33 11.55 12.12 -27.29
CA THR A 33 11.98 13.21 -26.41
C THR A 33 11.02 13.44 -25.23
N LYS A 34 11.45 14.24 -24.27
CA LYS A 34 10.66 14.83 -23.18
C LYS A 34 10.97 16.33 -23.12
N CYS A 35 10.04 17.13 -22.64
CA CYS A 35 10.32 18.55 -22.45
C CYS A 35 11.11 18.81 -21.17
N LYS A 36 11.99 19.81 -21.19
CA LYS A 36 12.61 20.43 -20.01
C LYS A 36 13.09 21.84 -20.39
N ASP A 37 12.84 22.85 -19.55
CA ASP A 37 13.33 24.22 -19.73
C ASP A 37 12.95 24.83 -21.11
N ASP A 38 11.72 24.57 -21.57
CA ASP A 38 11.22 24.86 -22.94
C ASP A 38 12.02 24.23 -24.11
N GLY A 39 13.01 23.37 -23.83
CA GLY A 39 13.69 22.52 -24.81
C GLY A 39 13.14 21.09 -24.84
N CYS A 40 13.44 20.36 -25.92
CA CYS A 40 13.13 18.94 -26.05
C CYS A 40 14.42 18.12 -25.90
N LEU A 41 14.52 17.33 -24.83
CA LEU A 41 15.66 16.45 -24.54
C LEU A 41 15.33 15.01 -24.92
N PRO A 42 16.28 14.22 -25.46
CA PRO A 42 16.02 12.81 -25.76
C PRO A 42 15.62 12.03 -24.50
N CYS A 43 14.80 10.98 -24.68
CA CYS A 43 14.50 10.05 -23.60
C CYS A 43 15.79 9.40 -23.08
N PRO A 44 15.98 9.29 -21.75
CA PRO A 44 17.11 8.54 -21.21
C PRO A 44 17.01 7.03 -21.57
N PRO A 45 18.12 6.28 -21.49
CA PRO A 45 18.11 4.83 -21.67
C PRO A 45 17.04 4.14 -20.82
N ASN A 46 16.50 3.03 -21.34
CA ASN A 46 15.42 2.26 -20.72
C ASN A 46 14.09 3.04 -20.57
N SER A 47 13.86 4.06 -21.40
CA SER A 47 12.60 4.82 -21.43
C SER A 47 12.21 5.26 -22.86
N TYR A 48 10.92 5.53 -23.07
CA TYR A 48 10.35 5.89 -24.36
C TYR A 48 9.25 6.95 -24.26
N GLN A 49 8.99 7.62 -25.38
CA GLN A 49 7.85 8.51 -25.58
C GLN A 49 7.31 8.30 -27.00
N ASN A 50 6.10 7.72 -27.10
CA ASN A 50 5.49 7.33 -28.38
C ASN A 50 4.50 8.37 -28.94
N LYS A 51 4.26 9.49 -28.25
CA LYS A 51 3.40 10.56 -28.76
C LYS A 51 4.14 11.39 -29.81
N THR A 52 3.59 11.45 -31.03
CA THR A 52 4.17 12.22 -32.15
C THR A 52 4.27 13.73 -31.84
N ARG A 53 3.38 14.26 -31.00
CA ARG A 53 3.44 15.61 -30.41
C ARG A 53 2.95 15.57 -28.96
N HIS A 54 3.72 16.14 -28.02
CA HIS A 54 3.39 16.20 -26.59
C HIS A 54 4.09 17.38 -25.90
N ARG A 55 3.74 17.61 -24.62
CA ARG A 55 4.43 18.55 -23.70
C ARG A 55 4.90 17.88 -22.41
N GLU A 56 4.85 16.54 -22.37
CA GLU A 56 5.23 15.74 -21.20
C GLU A 56 6.70 15.94 -20.82
N THR A 57 6.96 16.23 -19.55
CA THR A 57 8.30 16.47 -18.97
C THR A 57 9.06 15.18 -18.61
N PHE A 58 8.43 14.03 -18.85
CA PHE A 58 8.97 12.69 -18.62
C PHE A 58 8.80 11.79 -19.87
N CYS A 59 9.65 10.77 -19.94
CA CYS A 59 9.45 9.60 -20.80
C CYS A 59 8.97 8.44 -19.91
N LYS A 60 8.17 7.53 -20.47
CA LYS A 60 7.72 6.33 -19.76
C LYS A 60 8.89 5.35 -19.64
N PRO A 61 9.13 4.67 -18.50
CA PRO A 61 10.06 3.55 -18.47
C PRO A 61 9.61 2.48 -19.46
N TRP A 62 10.55 1.68 -19.98
CA TRP A 62 10.18 0.48 -20.72
C TRP A 62 9.42 -0.51 -19.81
N THR A 63 8.45 -1.20 -20.38
CA THR A 63 7.73 -2.28 -19.71
C THR A 63 8.70 -3.42 -19.42
N MET A 64 8.91 -3.71 -18.14
CA MET A 64 9.73 -4.83 -17.67
C MET A 64 8.81 -5.99 -17.27
N VAL A 65 9.04 -7.18 -17.82
CA VAL A 65 8.31 -8.39 -17.45
C VAL A 65 9.25 -9.33 -16.72
N THR A 66 8.90 -9.70 -15.49
CA THR A 66 9.74 -10.52 -14.59
C THR A 66 9.35 -12.00 -14.57
N ASP A 67 8.23 -12.37 -15.20
CA ASP A 67 7.70 -13.72 -15.17
C ASP A 67 8.50 -14.68 -16.07
N TYR A 68 8.50 -15.96 -15.71
CA TYR A 68 9.20 -17.00 -16.46
C TYR A 68 8.64 -17.18 -17.88
N GLY A 69 9.53 -17.50 -18.82
CA GLY A 69 9.19 -17.84 -20.20
C GLY A 69 8.96 -16.66 -21.15
N TRP A 70 9.06 -15.42 -20.69
CA TRP A 70 9.10 -14.24 -21.55
C TRP A 70 10.49 -14.01 -22.16
N VAL A 71 10.52 -13.59 -23.43
CA VAL A 71 11.73 -13.16 -24.15
C VAL A 71 11.45 -11.89 -24.96
N ILE A 72 12.49 -11.10 -25.20
CA ILE A 72 12.39 -9.88 -26.01
C ILE A 72 12.18 -10.24 -27.48
N LYS A 73 11.05 -9.79 -28.07
CA LYS A 73 10.73 -9.89 -29.50
C LYS A 73 11.34 -8.75 -30.30
N ARG A 74 11.29 -7.54 -29.75
CA ARG A 74 11.92 -6.31 -30.28
C ARG A 74 12.43 -5.53 -29.08
N ASN A 75 13.71 -5.15 -29.09
CA ASN A 75 14.27 -4.30 -28.05
C ASN A 75 13.59 -2.92 -28.04
N GLY A 76 13.50 -2.31 -26.87
CA GLY A 76 12.94 -0.97 -26.72
C GLY A 76 13.79 0.09 -27.43
N SER A 77 13.19 1.27 -27.62
CA SER A 77 13.85 2.45 -28.16
C SER A 77 13.36 3.71 -27.46
N ALA A 78 13.83 4.89 -27.87
CA ALA A 78 13.27 6.14 -27.38
C ALA A 78 11.81 6.38 -27.86
N ILE A 79 11.38 5.75 -28.95
CA ILE A 79 10.05 5.98 -29.57
C ILE A 79 9.03 4.87 -29.30
N GLU A 80 9.50 3.65 -29.07
CA GLU A 80 8.69 2.44 -28.84
C GLU A 80 9.16 1.69 -27.58
N ASP A 81 8.22 1.07 -26.89
CA ASP A 81 8.49 0.18 -25.75
C ASP A 81 9.18 -1.13 -26.18
N ILE A 82 9.71 -1.89 -25.22
CA ILE A 82 10.11 -3.29 -25.47
C ILE A 82 8.86 -4.08 -25.89
N GLN A 83 8.96 -4.81 -27.01
CA GLN A 83 7.95 -5.80 -27.37
C GLN A 83 8.39 -7.16 -26.82
N TRP A 84 7.60 -7.72 -25.92
CA TRP A 84 7.80 -9.04 -25.35
C TRP A 84 7.07 -10.12 -26.16
N ARG A 85 7.53 -11.36 -26.08
CA ARG A 85 6.83 -12.57 -26.54
C ARG A 85 7.12 -13.71 -25.58
N CYS A 86 6.32 -14.78 -25.65
CA CYS A 86 6.72 -16.05 -25.05
C CYS A 86 7.88 -16.67 -25.85
N GLY A 87 8.84 -17.27 -25.14
CA GLY A 87 9.90 -18.10 -25.72
C GLY A 87 9.32 -19.35 -26.39
N ASP A 88 10.11 -20.02 -27.23
CA ASP A 88 9.57 -20.98 -28.22
C ASP A 88 8.92 -22.25 -27.63
N GLN A 89 9.17 -22.53 -26.35
CA GLN A 89 8.55 -23.61 -25.55
C GLN A 89 7.28 -23.18 -24.78
N TYR A 90 6.91 -21.90 -24.83
CA TYR A 90 5.80 -21.29 -24.09
C TYR A 90 4.75 -20.71 -25.04
N LYS A 91 3.47 -20.81 -24.66
CA LYS A 91 2.36 -20.14 -25.34
C LYS A 91 1.83 -18.98 -24.50
N MET A 92 1.42 -17.92 -25.17
CA MET A 92 0.75 -16.78 -24.55
C MET A 92 -0.70 -17.17 -24.24
N VAL A 93 -1.13 -16.96 -23.00
CA VAL A 93 -2.49 -17.23 -22.51
C VAL A 93 -3.03 -15.96 -21.87
N GLU A 94 -4.22 -15.52 -22.28
CA GLU A 94 -4.92 -14.42 -21.62
C GLU A 94 -5.61 -14.96 -20.36
N TYR A 95 -5.26 -14.42 -19.18
CA TYR A 95 -5.83 -14.87 -17.89
C TYR A 95 -6.92 -13.93 -17.37
N THR A 96 -6.79 -12.63 -17.64
CA THR A 96 -7.87 -11.64 -17.52
C THR A 96 -7.85 -10.73 -18.75
N PRO A 97 -8.95 -10.05 -19.12
CA PRO A 97 -9.01 -9.23 -20.32
C PRO A 97 -7.89 -8.17 -20.38
N GLY A 98 -7.02 -8.28 -21.37
CA GLY A 98 -5.83 -7.42 -21.54
C GLY A 98 -4.59 -7.83 -20.74
N SER A 99 -4.61 -8.95 -20.01
CA SER A 99 -3.48 -9.47 -19.24
C SER A 99 -3.07 -10.86 -19.70
N TYR A 100 -1.80 -10.99 -20.09
CA TYR A 100 -1.23 -12.18 -20.72
C TYR A 100 -0.13 -12.80 -19.87
N GLU A 101 -0.04 -14.12 -19.91
CA GLU A 101 0.95 -14.94 -19.20
C GLU A 101 1.58 -15.94 -20.19
N CYS A 102 2.86 -16.26 -20.03
CA CYS A 102 3.51 -17.33 -20.78
C CYS A 102 3.41 -18.65 -20.00
N ARG A 103 2.67 -19.61 -20.52
CA ARG A 103 2.53 -20.96 -19.94
C ARG A 103 3.19 -22.00 -20.83
N ASP A 104 3.73 -23.05 -20.22
CA ASP A 104 4.35 -24.15 -20.97
C ASP A 104 3.41 -24.73 -22.03
N ILE A 105 3.98 -25.08 -23.18
CA ILE A 105 3.30 -25.91 -24.17
C ILE A 105 3.32 -27.36 -23.64
N ILE A 106 2.42 -27.64 -22.69
CA ILE A 106 2.15 -29.00 -22.20
C ILE A 106 1.86 -29.87 -23.43
N THR A 107 2.83 -30.71 -23.76
CA THR A 107 2.86 -31.45 -25.03
C THR A 107 2.03 -32.72 -24.90
N SER A 108 0.70 -32.54 -24.85
CA SER A 108 -0.27 -33.62 -25.04
C SER A 108 0.08 -34.37 -26.32
N THR A 109 0.58 -35.60 -26.18
CA THR A 109 1.36 -36.27 -27.21
C THR A 109 0.46 -36.88 -28.29
N THR A 110 -0.04 -36.03 -29.20
CA THR A 110 -0.83 -36.42 -30.37
C THR A 110 0.01 -36.24 -31.63
N THR A 111 0.58 -37.34 -32.13
CA THR A 111 1.47 -37.33 -33.30
C THR A 111 0.75 -36.87 -34.57
N ALA A 112 1.17 -35.72 -35.13
CA ALA A 112 0.70 -35.19 -36.41
C ALA A 112 1.90 -34.73 -37.26
N THR A 113 1.77 -34.84 -38.58
CA THR A 113 2.92 -34.79 -39.51
C THR A 113 3.17 -33.40 -40.10
N THR A 114 4.44 -33.12 -40.39
CA THR A 114 4.99 -31.87 -40.96
C THR A 114 4.40 -31.40 -42.30
N THR A 115 4.42 -30.09 -42.54
CA THR A 115 4.77 -29.53 -43.87
C THR A 115 5.41 -28.15 -43.72
N THR A 116 6.16 -27.68 -44.73
CA THR A 116 7.07 -26.52 -44.64
C THR A 116 6.82 -25.51 -45.77
N ALA A 117 6.90 -24.21 -45.48
CA ALA A 117 6.94 -23.10 -46.46
C ALA A 117 7.72 -21.91 -45.88
N ALA A 118 8.25 -21.00 -46.71
CA ALA A 118 9.26 -20.01 -46.27
C ALA A 118 9.24 -18.66 -47.02
N ALA A 119 9.75 -17.62 -46.32
CA ALA A 119 10.26 -16.33 -46.85
C ALA A 119 9.20 -15.37 -47.49
N PRO A 120 9.52 -14.09 -47.83
CA PRO A 120 10.80 -13.36 -47.70
C PRO A 120 10.73 -11.97 -47.01
N ASN A 121 11.89 -11.28 -46.94
CA ASN A 121 12.08 -9.93 -46.41
C ASN A 121 11.65 -8.80 -47.39
N ILE A 122 11.34 -7.61 -46.85
CA ILE A 122 11.39 -6.32 -47.57
C ILE A 122 12.02 -5.24 -46.65
N SER A 123 12.75 -4.29 -47.24
CA SER A 123 13.45 -3.15 -46.62
C SER A 123 13.14 -1.84 -47.37
N VAL A 124 13.43 -0.64 -46.81
CA VAL A 124 14.01 0.55 -47.52
C VAL A 124 14.10 1.84 -46.65
N SER A 125 15.08 2.67 -47.01
CA SER A 125 15.50 4.07 -46.73
C SER A 125 14.44 5.22 -46.68
N THR A 126 14.72 6.54 -46.53
CA THR A 126 15.74 7.46 -45.88
C THR A 126 15.38 8.94 -46.31
N VAL A 127 15.99 10.00 -45.73
CA VAL A 127 15.88 11.47 -46.10
C VAL A 127 14.58 12.14 -45.59
N GLY A 128 14.45 13.41 -45.14
CA GLY A 128 15.30 14.62 -44.92
C GLY A 128 14.49 15.69 -44.11
N SER A 129 14.74 17.01 -43.96
CA SER A 129 15.77 17.98 -44.40
C SER A 129 15.71 19.31 -43.55
N THR A 130 16.62 20.27 -43.82
CA THR A 130 16.88 21.62 -43.21
C THR A 130 16.17 22.83 -43.93
N PRO A 131 16.39 24.16 -43.66
CA PRO A 131 16.73 24.99 -42.44
C PRO A 131 16.00 26.41 -42.31
N THR A 132 16.44 27.26 -41.36
CA THR A 132 16.36 28.79 -41.30
C THR A 132 14.99 29.47 -40.99
N THR A 133 14.85 30.69 -40.41
CA THR A 133 15.55 32.02 -40.59
C THR A 133 15.46 32.95 -39.34
N ALA A 134 16.18 34.10 -39.31
CA ALA A 134 16.17 35.18 -38.29
C ALA A 134 15.02 36.24 -38.48
N THR A 135 14.85 37.42 -37.83
CA THR A 135 15.80 38.46 -37.28
C THR A 135 15.07 39.53 -36.39
N THR A 136 15.80 40.59 -35.96
CA THR A 136 15.41 41.95 -35.48
C THR A 136 14.90 42.13 -34.02
N VAL A 137 15.26 43.11 -33.15
CA VAL A 137 16.05 44.40 -33.11
C VAL A 137 15.19 45.65 -32.77
N ASN A 138 15.78 46.65 -32.07
CA ASN A 138 15.26 47.99 -31.65
C ASN A 138 14.30 48.03 -30.42
N ASP A 139 14.25 49.09 -29.57
CA ASP A 139 15.15 50.25 -29.38
C ASP A 139 15.10 50.83 -27.92
N LYS A 140 15.80 51.94 -27.66
CA LYS A 140 16.12 52.49 -26.32
C LYS A 140 15.67 53.95 -26.10
N THR A 141 14.91 54.23 -25.04
CA THR A 141 14.55 55.60 -24.60
C THR A 141 14.61 55.77 -23.08
N SER A 142 15.06 56.93 -22.58
CA SER A 142 15.07 57.28 -21.15
C SER A 142 14.43 58.66 -20.93
N PRO A 143 13.57 58.83 -19.91
CA PRO A 143 13.12 60.14 -19.44
C PRO A 143 13.96 60.64 -18.24
N SER A 144 14.16 61.95 -18.16
CA SER A 144 14.76 62.63 -17.00
C SER A 144 13.77 62.70 -15.82
N GLY A 145 14.27 62.60 -14.60
CA GLY A 145 13.50 62.97 -13.41
C GLY A 145 13.52 64.48 -13.15
N ASP A 146 12.50 64.97 -12.43
CA ASP A 146 12.65 65.85 -11.25
C ASP A 146 11.28 66.27 -10.67
N ASP A 147 10.43 65.29 -10.28
CA ASP A 147 9.21 65.56 -9.49
C ASP A 147 8.69 64.37 -8.65
N LEU A 148 9.56 63.42 -8.25
CA LEU A 148 9.12 62.20 -7.55
C LEU A 148 8.70 62.43 -6.08
N THR A 149 9.12 63.53 -5.45
CA THR A 149 8.94 63.73 -4.00
C THR A 149 7.47 63.81 -3.60
N TYR A 150 6.64 64.49 -4.38
CA TYR A 150 5.19 64.59 -4.10
C TYR A 150 4.46 63.27 -4.37
N VAL A 151 4.91 62.53 -5.39
CA VAL A 151 4.37 61.22 -5.78
C VAL A 151 4.54 60.19 -4.65
N TYR A 152 5.71 60.12 -4.01
CA TYR A 152 5.94 59.17 -2.91
C TYR A 152 5.06 59.44 -1.68
N VAL A 153 4.83 60.71 -1.32
CA VAL A 153 4.00 61.09 -0.15
C VAL A 153 2.55 60.60 -0.28
N ILE A 154 2.03 60.53 -1.51
CA ILE A 154 0.64 60.08 -1.78
C ILE A 154 0.58 58.57 -2.10
N ILE A 155 1.53 58.02 -2.87
CA ILE A 155 1.50 56.60 -3.27
C ILE A 155 1.80 55.67 -2.10
N ILE A 156 2.74 56.01 -1.19
CA ILE A 156 3.09 55.13 -0.06
C ILE A 156 1.89 54.81 0.86
N PRO A 157 1.08 55.79 1.35
CA PRO A 157 -0.09 55.47 2.16
C PRO A 157 -1.18 54.72 1.38
N ILE A 158 -1.36 54.98 0.07
CA ILE A 158 -2.31 54.24 -0.77
C ILE A 158 -1.89 52.76 -0.89
N LEU A 159 -0.61 52.49 -1.18
CA LEU A 159 -0.08 51.13 -1.22
C LEU A 159 -0.19 50.42 0.14
N LEU A 160 0.02 51.14 1.25
CA LEU A 160 -0.12 50.59 2.60
C LEU A 160 -1.58 50.23 2.93
N ILE A 161 -2.54 51.06 2.53
CA ILE A 161 -3.98 50.77 2.64
C ILE A 161 -4.36 49.55 1.78
N LEU A 162 -3.86 49.48 0.54
CA LEU A 162 -4.11 48.33 -0.35
C LEU A 162 -3.49 47.03 0.20
N ALA A 163 -2.30 47.08 0.80
CA ALA A 163 -1.67 45.94 1.44
C ALA A 163 -2.48 45.46 2.66
N ILE A 164 -2.96 46.37 3.50
CA ILE A 164 -3.84 46.04 4.64
C ILE A 164 -5.16 45.44 4.15
N ALA A 165 -5.77 46.01 3.11
CA ALA A 165 -6.99 45.48 2.49
C ALA A 165 -6.79 44.09 1.89
N ALA A 166 -5.64 43.82 1.25
CA ALA A 166 -5.28 42.51 0.72
C ALA A 166 -5.07 41.47 1.85
N VAL A 167 -4.38 41.82 2.93
CA VAL A 167 -4.21 40.94 4.10
C VAL A 167 -5.56 40.65 4.77
N LEU A 168 -6.41 41.66 4.96
CA LEU A 168 -7.77 41.48 5.49
C LEU A 168 -8.62 40.61 4.56
N TYR A 169 -8.56 40.81 3.24
CA TYR A 169 -9.24 39.96 2.26
C TYR A 169 -8.75 38.50 2.34
N VAL A 170 -7.44 38.26 2.45
CA VAL A 170 -6.88 36.90 2.61
C VAL A 170 -7.31 36.26 3.93
N VAL A 171 -7.31 37.00 5.04
CA VAL A 171 -7.76 36.49 6.36
C VAL A 171 -9.27 36.19 6.37
N LEU A 172 -10.09 37.08 5.79
CA LEU A 172 -11.54 36.89 5.67
C LEU A 172 -11.86 35.73 4.71
N LYS A 173 -11.19 35.65 3.55
CA LYS A 173 -11.31 34.54 2.61
C LYS A 173 -10.86 33.22 3.24
N ARG A 174 -9.78 33.20 4.03
CA ARG A 174 -9.35 32.00 4.78
C ARG A 174 -10.41 31.57 5.79
N LYS A 175 -11.01 32.50 6.56
CA LYS A 175 -12.13 32.20 7.48
C LYS A 175 -13.39 31.72 6.74
N LEU A 176 -13.74 32.32 5.60
CA LEU A 176 -14.91 31.95 4.79
C LEU A 176 -14.71 30.62 4.06
N CYS A 177 -13.51 30.31 3.58
CA CYS A 177 -13.16 28.99 3.06
C CYS A 177 -13.21 27.94 4.17
N PHE A 178 -12.71 28.24 5.38
CA PHE A 178 -12.78 27.31 6.51
C PHE A 178 -14.23 27.04 6.94
N SER A 179 -15.11 28.05 6.94
CA SER A 179 -16.54 27.85 7.22
C SER A 179 -17.28 27.15 6.07
N HIS A 180 -16.91 27.38 4.80
CA HIS A 180 -17.49 26.65 3.67
C HIS A 180 -17.02 25.19 3.57
N VAL A 181 -15.78 24.87 3.91
CA VAL A 181 -15.32 23.48 4.05
C VAL A 181 -16.10 22.81 5.19
N ARG A 182 -16.19 23.45 6.37
CA ARG A 182 -16.95 22.92 7.50
C ARG A 182 -18.46 22.77 7.22
N ARG A 183 -19.04 23.59 6.34
CA ARG A 183 -20.43 23.43 5.85
C ARG A 183 -20.57 22.37 4.75
N ARG A 184 -19.59 22.21 3.85
CA ARG A 184 -19.63 21.16 2.80
C ARG A 184 -19.55 19.76 3.38
N GLU A 185 -18.78 19.55 4.44
CA GLU A 185 -18.80 18.27 5.16
C GLU A 185 -20.14 18.06 5.89
N LEU A 186 -20.76 19.11 6.44
CA LEU A 186 -22.09 19.01 7.06
C LEU A 186 -23.18 18.59 6.05
N THR A 187 -23.22 19.19 4.85
CA THR A 187 -24.21 18.84 3.82
C THR A 187 -23.94 17.48 3.16
N LYS A 188 -22.68 17.00 3.14
CA LYS A 188 -22.38 15.61 2.74
C LYS A 188 -22.88 14.60 3.77
N LEU A 189 -22.75 14.90 5.06
CA LEU A 189 -23.26 14.04 6.15
C LEU A 189 -24.79 13.93 6.15
N GLU A 190 -25.48 14.97 5.68
CA GLU A 190 -26.93 15.04 5.58
C GLU A 190 -27.50 14.21 4.41
N GLN A 191 -26.74 14.05 3.31
CA GLN A 191 -27.11 13.18 2.18
C GLN A 191 -26.75 11.69 2.36
N ASN A 192 -25.91 11.34 3.34
CA ASN A 192 -25.41 9.98 3.55
C ASN A 192 -26.05 9.30 4.79
N ASN A 193 -27.34 9.58 5.03
CA ASN A 193 -28.02 9.37 6.31
C ASN A 193 -28.39 7.91 6.67
N GLY A 194 -27.64 6.92 6.16
CA GLY A 194 -27.66 5.54 6.65
C GLY A 194 -26.58 5.25 7.70
N ASN A 195 -25.44 5.96 7.67
CA ASN A 195 -24.24 5.57 8.42
C ASN A 195 -24.03 6.36 9.73
N ASN A 196 -24.94 7.26 10.11
CA ASN A 196 -24.76 8.14 11.27
C ASN A 196 -25.03 7.45 12.63
N GLU A 197 -25.95 6.47 12.69
CA GLU A 197 -26.17 5.69 13.92
C GLU A 197 -24.99 4.75 14.23
N LEU A 198 -24.44 4.09 13.20
CA LEU A 198 -23.24 3.24 13.31
C LEU A 198 -22.08 4.00 13.98
N ASN A 199 -21.78 5.21 13.47
CA ASN A 199 -20.69 6.03 13.98
C ASN A 199 -20.96 6.59 15.39
N LYS A 200 -22.22 6.90 15.74
CA LYS A 200 -22.59 7.24 17.13
C LYS A 200 -22.32 6.08 18.09
N GLY A 201 -22.78 4.87 17.73
CA GLY A 201 -22.61 3.68 18.55
C GLY A 201 -21.13 3.36 18.80
N LEU A 202 -20.32 3.36 17.73
CA LEU A 202 -18.88 3.11 17.84
C LEU A 202 -18.17 4.18 18.69
N LEU A 203 -18.52 5.46 18.53
CA LEU A 203 -17.94 6.54 19.33
C LEU A 203 -18.40 6.50 20.79
N ALA A 204 -19.61 6.02 21.08
CA ALA A 204 -20.10 5.82 22.45
C ALA A 204 -19.36 4.67 23.16
N LEU A 205 -19.11 3.55 22.46
CA LEU A 205 -18.33 2.42 22.96
C LEU A 205 -16.90 2.84 23.33
N VAL A 206 -16.23 3.62 22.47
CA VAL A 206 -14.88 4.14 22.72
C VAL A 206 -14.83 5.12 23.90
N ASN A 207 -15.89 5.90 24.14
CA ASN A 207 -15.95 6.88 25.22
C ASN A 207 -16.42 6.31 26.58
N GLY A 208 -16.62 5.00 26.70
CA GLY A 208 -16.80 4.33 28.00
C GLY A 208 -18.02 4.81 28.81
N ARG A 209 -19.15 5.09 28.15
CA ARG A 209 -20.43 5.22 28.85
C ARG A 209 -21.02 3.83 29.06
N ASP A 210 -21.31 3.46 30.29
CA ASP A 210 -21.81 2.12 30.65
C ASP A 210 -23.23 1.82 30.12
N GLU A 211 -23.95 2.84 29.64
CA GLU A 211 -25.25 2.70 28.95
C GLU A 211 -25.16 3.24 27.53
N LEU A 212 -24.92 2.34 26.56
CA LEU A 212 -25.50 2.50 25.23
C LEU A 212 -26.93 1.98 25.28
N ASP A 213 -27.85 2.75 24.69
CA ASP A 213 -29.14 2.24 24.23
C ASP A 213 -28.90 1.40 22.96
N THR A 214 -28.32 0.20 23.14
CA THR A 214 -28.11 -0.75 22.05
C THR A 214 -29.47 -1.21 21.53
N GLY A 215 -29.74 -0.97 20.24
CA GLY A 215 -31.02 -1.27 19.61
C GLY A 215 -31.58 -2.64 19.97
N TYR A 216 -32.89 -2.73 20.18
CA TYR A 216 -33.59 -3.80 20.89
C TYR A 216 -33.21 -5.22 20.41
N ILE A 217 -32.26 -5.84 21.12
CA ILE A 217 -31.89 -7.24 20.93
C ILE A 217 -32.80 -8.12 21.78
N ALA A 218 -33.34 -9.17 21.17
CA ALA A 218 -34.15 -10.18 21.83
C ALA A 218 -33.43 -10.69 23.11
N PRO A 219 -34.07 -10.67 24.29
CA PRO A 219 -33.41 -10.98 25.55
C PRO A 219 -32.83 -12.40 25.60
N GLU A 220 -33.40 -13.33 24.83
CA GLU A 220 -32.90 -14.70 24.61
C GLU A 220 -31.52 -14.69 23.94
N LEU A 221 -31.32 -13.83 22.93
CA LEU A 221 -30.07 -13.69 22.20
C LEU A 221 -29.00 -12.99 23.04
N ARG A 222 -29.40 -11.99 23.86
CA ARG A 222 -28.52 -11.38 24.87
C ARG A 222 -28.09 -12.40 25.94
N GLN A 223 -29.00 -13.27 26.40
CA GLN A 223 -28.64 -14.37 27.30
C GLN A 223 -27.73 -15.42 26.63
N LEU A 224 -27.92 -15.70 25.33
CA LEU A 224 -27.04 -16.59 24.57
C LEU A 224 -25.63 -16.00 24.50
N PHE A 225 -25.47 -14.73 24.13
CA PHE A 225 -24.16 -14.09 24.07
C PHE A 225 -23.48 -14.00 25.44
N ASP A 226 -24.22 -13.77 26.53
CA ASP A 226 -23.61 -13.75 27.87
C ASP A 226 -23.09 -15.13 28.26
N LYS A 227 -23.87 -16.19 28.01
CA LYS A 227 -23.44 -17.59 28.18
C LYS A 227 -22.22 -17.90 27.32
N VAL A 228 -22.21 -17.51 26.04
CA VAL A 228 -21.07 -17.74 25.13
C VAL A 228 -19.80 -17.07 25.66
N ILE A 229 -19.84 -15.77 25.98
CA ILE A 229 -18.68 -15.02 26.51
C ILE A 229 -18.20 -15.62 27.85
N ASN A 230 -19.11 -16.09 28.71
CA ASN A 230 -18.74 -16.74 29.97
C ASN A 230 -18.15 -18.16 29.78
N ILE A 231 -18.48 -18.85 28.68
CA ILE A 231 -18.02 -20.22 28.38
C ILE A 231 -16.67 -20.21 27.65
N ILE A 232 -16.51 -19.37 26.62
CA ILE A 232 -15.25 -19.27 25.86
C ILE A 232 -14.22 -18.36 26.55
N GLY A 233 -14.69 -17.47 27.43
CA GLY A 233 -13.84 -16.51 28.12
C GLY A 233 -13.36 -15.35 27.24
N ILE A 234 -12.89 -14.28 27.90
CA ILE A 234 -12.55 -13.00 27.25
C ILE A 234 -11.42 -13.13 26.21
N ARG A 235 -10.55 -14.13 26.33
CA ARG A 235 -9.44 -14.38 25.39
C ARG A 235 -9.96 -14.85 24.02
N ASP A 236 -10.83 -15.85 24.02
CA ASP A 236 -11.21 -16.59 22.81
C ASP A 236 -12.41 -15.90 22.10
N CYS A 237 -13.01 -14.89 22.74
CA CYS A 237 -14.01 -13.98 22.15
C CYS A 237 -13.55 -13.30 20.85
N GLN A 238 -12.25 -13.01 20.67
CA GLN A 238 -11.76 -12.40 19.44
C GLN A 238 -11.80 -13.40 18.28
N GLU A 239 -11.25 -14.60 18.46
CA GLU A 239 -11.28 -15.65 17.42
C GLU A 239 -12.72 -16.06 17.07
N PHE A 240 -13.62 -16.08 18.06
CA PHE A 240 -15.05 -16.29 17.86
C PHE A 240 -15.70 -15.18 17.00
N LEU A 241 -15.37 -13.91 17.25
CA LEU A 241 -15.88 -12.77 16.45
C LEU A 241 -15.33 -12.78 15.03
N ASP A 242 -14.05 -13.09 14.85
CA ASP A 242 -13.41 -13.20 13.54
C ASP A 242 -14.05 -14.35 12.72
N GLY A 243 -14.44 -15.45 13.39
CA GLY A 243 -15.18 -16.57 12.79
C GLY A 243 -16.57 -16.21 12.23
N LEU A 244 -17.22 -15.15 12.72
CA LEU A 244 -18.52 -14.67 12.21
C LEU A 244 -18.41 -13.98 10.83
N ASN A 245 -17.19 -13.80 10.31
CA ASN A 245 -16.82 -13.63 8.90
C ASN A 245 -17.26 -12.35 8.14
N ASP A 246 -18.16 -11.52 8.68
CA ASP A 246 -18.44 -10.15 8.17
C ASP A 246 -17.88 -9.04 9.07
N ALA A 247 -16.93 -9.42 9.95
CA ALA A 247 -16.31 -8.60 10.99
C ALA A 247 -15.38 -7.45 10.52
N ARG A 248 -15.51 -6.94 9.28
CA ARG A 248 -14.61 -5.91 8.69
C ARG A 248 -14.64 -4.53 9.37
N LEU A 249 -15.43 -4.38 10.43
CA LEU A 249 -15.56 -3.15 11.23
C LEU A 249 -15.04 -3.32 12.67
N LEU A 250 -14.58 -4.51 13.06
CA LEU A 250 -14.16 -4.80 14.43
C LEU A 250 -12.70 -4.40 14.64
N THR A 251 -12.48 -3.17 15.12
CA THR A 251 -11.16 -2.74 15.63
C THR A 251 -10.77 -3.60 16.84
N SER A 252 -9.50 -4.02 16.91
CA SER A 252 -8.93 -4.70 18.09
C SER A 252 -9.32 -3.97 19.40
N PRO A 253 -9.66 -4.69 20.48
CA PRO A 253 -9.81 -4.06 21.79
C PRO A 253 -8.49 -3.43 22.20
N GLY A 254 -8.46 -2.09 22.28
CA GLY A 254 -7.37 -1.35 22.90
C GLY A 254 -7.41 -1.47 24.43
N THR A 255 -6.94 -0.45 25.15
CA THR A 255 -7.00 -0.39 26.62
C THR A 255 -8.41 -0.11 27.16
N VAL A 256 -9.38 -0.97 26.80
CA VAL A 256 -10.78 -0.90 27.19
C VAL A 256 -10.97 -1.60 28.53
N LYS A 257 -11.35 -0.87 29.57
CA LYS A 257 -11.46 -1.38 30.96
C LYS A 257 -12.55 -2.45 31.16
N ASN A 258 -13.48 -2.59 30.21
CA ASN A 258 -14.59 -3.55 30.27
C ASN A 258 -14.66 -4.37 28.96
N LEU A 259 -13.76 -5.35 28.79
CA LEU A 259 -13.75 -6.18 27.58
C LEU A 259 -15.04 -7.01 27.40
N LYS A 260 -15.70 -7.44 28.49
CA LYS A 260 -17.00 -8.14 28.39
C LYS A 260 -18.08 -7.23 27.80
N GLY A 261 -18.15 -5.96 28.23
CA GLY A 261 -19.03 -4.94 27.65
C GLY A 261 -18.69 -4.64 26.18
N PHE A 262 -17.41 -4.56 25.84
CA PHE A 262 -16.94 -4.37 24.47
C PHE A 262 -17.38 -5.50 23.54
N TYR A 263 -17.10 -6.77 23.89
CA TYR A 263 -17.49 -7.91 23.06
C TYR A 263 -19.02 -8.09 22.96
N MET A 264 -19.76 -7.77 24.03
CA MET A 264 -21.22 -7.64 23.96
C MET A 264 -21.67 -6.57 22.97
N GLY A 265 -21.02 -5.40 22.97
CA GLY A 265 -21.26 -4.35 21.99
C GLY A 265 -21.04 -4.81 20.55
N GLN A 266 -19.96 -5.56 20.27
CA GLN A 266 -19.67 -6.05 18.92
C GLN A 266 -20.64 -7.15 18.46
N LEU A 267 -21.03 -8.08 19.33
CA LEU A 267 -22.06 -9.08 19.00
C LEU A 267 -23.43 -8.43 18.79
N SER A 268 -23.75 -7.41 19.59
CA SER A 268 -24.97 -6.59 19.45
C SER A 268 -24.99 -5.87 18.09
N LEU A 269 -23.86 -5.29 17.70
CA LEU A 269 -23.68 -4.60 16.43
C LEU A 269 -23.77 -5.56 15.24
N TRP A 270 -23.14 -6.73 15.33
CA TRP A 270 -23.20 -7.77 14.29
C TRP A 270 -24.64 -8.23 14.02
N VAL A 271 -25.44 -8.49 15.05
CA VAL A 271 -26.88 -8.83 14.90
C VAL A 271 -27.65 -7.70 14.22
N THR A 272 -27.40 -6.46 14.64
CA THR A 272 -28.08 -5.27 14.09
C THR A 272 -27.77 -5.06 12.61
N LEU A 273 -26.59 -5.50 12.15
CA LEU A 273 -26.12 -5.36 10.77
C LEU A 273 -26.51 -6.52 9.84
N ASN A 274 -26.93 -7.66 10.36
CA ASN A 274 -27.18 -8.89 9.57
C ASN A 274 -28.54 -9.55 9.90
N PRO A 275 -29.66 -8.80 9.94
CA PRO A 275 -30.95 -9.28 10.45
C PRO A 275 -31.52 -10.50 9.71
N GLU A 276 -31.11 -10.74 8.47
CA GLU A 276 -31.49 -11.89 7.65
C GLU A 276 -30.75 -13.20 7.98
N LEU A 277 -29.69 -13.18 8.79
CA LEU A 277 -28.94 -14.39 9.15
C LEU A 277 -29.65 -15.23 10.23
N ASN A 278 -29.52 -16.56 10.11
CA ASN A 278 -29.76 -17.45 11.25
C ASN A 278 -28.59 -17.32 12.24
N HIS A 279 -28.72 -16.35 13.14
CA HIS A 279 -27.73 -16.01 14.16
C HIS A 279 -27.32 -17.22 15.01
N ALA A 280 -28.26 -18.06 15.43
CA ALA A 280 -27.97 -19.25 16.25
C ALA A 280 -27.10 -20.27 15.50
N HIS A 281 -27.40 -20.53 14.22
CA HIS A 281 -26.58 -21.41 13.37
C HIS A 281 -25.17 -20.83 13.13
N ARG A 282 -25.07 -19.51 12.90
CA ARG A 282 -23.77 -18.83 12.72
C ARG A 282 -22.92 -18.86 13.98
N VAL A 283 -23.52 -18.65 15.17
CA VAL A 283 -22.86 -18.78 16.47
C VAL A 283 -22.35 -20.21 16.68
N ARG A 284 -23.20 -21.24 16.45
CA ARG A 284 -22.80 -22.65 16.55
C ARG A 284 -21.61 -22.97 15.65
N ALA A 285 -21.70 -22.67 14.35
CA ALA A 285 -20.63 -22.94 13.39
C ALA A 285 -19.32 -22.21 13.72
N SER A 286 -19.38 -21.02 14.32
CA SER A 286 -18.20 -20.27 14.74
C SER A 286 -17.56 -20.88 15.98
N LEU A 287 -18.36 -21.31 16.97
CA LEU A 287 -17.89 -22.06 18.15
C LEU A 287 -17.23 -23.39 17.77
N ASP A 288 -17.86 -24.16 16.87
CA ASP A 288 -17.26 -25.39 16.33
C ASP A 288 -15.92 -25.11 15.63
N SER A 289 -15.79 -23.96 14.94
CA SER A 289 -14.55 -23.57 14.23
C SER A 289 -13.38 -23.22 15.16
N ILE A 290 -13.66 -22.69 16.36
CA ILE A 290 -12.67 -22.47 17.44
C ILE A 290 -12.58 -23.67 18.42
N GLY A 291 -13.14 -24.82 18.04
CA GLY A 291 -13.01 -26.09 18.78
C GLY A 291 -14.04 -26.32 19.90
N TYR A 292 -14.93 -25.36 20.18
CA TYR A 292 -15.98 -25.46 21.18
C TYR A 292 -17.18 -26.25 20.64
N LYS A 293 -17.02 -27.57 20.57
CA LYS A 293 -18.10 -28.50 20.19
C LYS A 293 -19.28 -28.37 21.15
N LEU A 294 -20.39 -27.85 20.63
CA LEU A 294 -21.66 -27.88 21.37
C LEU A 294 -22.20 -29.33 21.42
N PRO A 295 -22.98 -29.70 22.45
CA PRO A 295 -23.72 -30.95 22.44
C PRO A 295 -24.61 -31.05 21.18
N PRO A 296 -24.82 -32.24 20.62
CA PRO A 296 -25.82 -32.41 19.57
C PRO A 296 -27.15 -31.87 20.07
N GLU A 297 -27.83 -31.08 19.22
CA GLU A 297 -29.16 -30.56 19.54
C GLU A 297 -30.08 -31.76 19.79
N PRO A 298 -30.81 -31.80 20.93
CA PRO A 298 -31.57 -32.99 21.31
C PRO A 298 -32.57 -33.29 20.20
N GLU A 299 -32.48 -34.49 19.62
CA GLU A 299 -33.38 -34.91 18.56
C GLU A 299 -34.82 -34.81 19.06
N VAL A 300 -35.55 -33.85 18.51
CA VAL A 300 -36.97 -33.68 18.79
C VAL A 300 -37.66 -34.89 18.20
N LEU A 301 -38.03 -35.83 19.07
CA LEU A 301 -38.72 -37.08 18.72
C LEU A 301 -39.99 -36.77 17.92
N GLN A 302 -39.87 -36.84 16.59
CA GLN A 302 -41.01 -36.89 15.68
C GLN A 302 -41.59 -38.30 15.72
N ASP A 303 -42.36 -38.58 16.78
CA ASP A 303 -43.24 -39.74 16.83
C ASP A 303 -44.27 -39.64 15.70
N THR A 304 -43.98 -40.24 14.54
CA THR A 304 -44.97 -40.43 13.47
C THR A 304 -44.61 -41.62 12.59
N ALA A 305 -45.65 -42.35 12.16
CA ALA A 305 -45.59 -43.45 11.19
C ALA A 305 -44.71 -44.66 11.56
N ALA A 306 -45.27 -45.55 12.39
CA ALA A 306 -45.07 -46.98 12.17
C ALA A 306 -45.82 -47.43 10.88
N ASP A 307 -45.61 -48.70 10.50
CA ASP A 307 -46.18 -49.43 9.35
C ASP A 307 -45.37 -49.39 8.03
N ILE A 308 -45.71 -50.29 7.08
CA ILE A 308 -45.02 -50.67 5.84
C ILE A 308 -43.77 -51.54 6.06
N THR A 309 -43.94 -52.63 6.83
CA THR A 309 -43.14 -53.85 6.67
C THR A 309 -43.86 -54.82 5.71
N GLY A 310 -43.75 -54.60 4.40
CA GLY A 310 -44.56 -55.39 3.45
C GLY A 310 -44.18 -55.43 1.96
N GLN A 311 -43.03 -54.90 1.54
CA GLN A 311 -42.70 -54.85 0.09
C GLN A 311 -41.19 -54.81 -0.20
N ARG A 312 -40.40 -55.66 0.46
CA ARG A 312 -38.94 -55.51 0.56
C ARG A 312 -38.16 -56.76 0.10
N GLU A 313 -38.07 -56.99 -1.22
CA GLU A 313 -37.01 -57.86 -1.76
C GLU A 313 -36.59 -57.57 -3.21
N GLU A 314 -37.48 -57.20 -4.15
CA GLU A 314 -37.10 -57.02 -5.57
C GLU A 314 -36.50 -55.64 -5.96
N ASP A 315 -36.92 -54.52 -5.35
CA ASP A 315 -36.40 -53.17 -5.72
C ASP A 315 -34.96 -52.90 -5.24
N ILE A 316 -34.46 -53.67 -4.27
CA ILE A 316 -33.20 -53.39 -3.56
C ILE A 316 -31.99 -53.39 -4.50
N THR A 317 -31.97 -54.27 -5.50
CA THR A 317 -30.81 -54.43 -6.38
C THR A 317 -30.62 -53.30 -7.39
N SER A 318 -31.65 -52.50 -7.70
CA SER A 318 -31.54 -51.37 -8.63
C SER A 318 -31.29 -50.05 -7.90
N GLN A 319 -32.19 -49.67 -6.97
CA GLN A 319 -32.03 -48.43 -6.20
C GLN A 319 -30.80 -48.44 -5.27
N GLY A 320 -30.31 -49.60 -4.84
CA GLY A 320 -29.09 -49.72 -4.05
C GLY A 320 -27.85 -49.20 -4.80
N ALA A 321 -27.74 -49.48 -6.10
CA ALA A 321 -26.57 -49.09 -6.90
C ALA A 321 -26.49 -47.57 -7.12
N GLU A 322 -27.60 -46.92 -7.47
CA GLU A 322 -27.64 -45.47 -7.67
C GLU A 322 -27.41 -44.71 -6.37
N ASN A 323 -28.04 -45.11 -5.26
CA ASN A 323 -27.84 -44.45 -3.97
C ASN A 323 -26.40 -44.62 -3.44
N ILE A 324 -25.77 -45.79 -3.59
CA ILE A 324 -24.35 -45.99 -3.23
C ILE A 324 -23.44 -45.12 -4.10
N THR A 325 -23.78 -44.92 -5.38
CA THR A 325 -23.00 -44.08 -6.29
C THR A 325 -23.12 -42.61 -5.90
N ARG A 326 -24.34 -42.11 -5.65
CA ARG A 326 -24.58 -40.72 -5.23
C ARG A 326 -23.92 -40.39 -3.89
N LEU A 327 -24.04 -41.28 -2.90
CA LEU A 327 -23.37 -41.11 -1.60
C LEU A 327 -21.85 -41.03 -1.73
N ARG A 328 -21.23 -41.85 -2.60
CA ARG A 328 -19.80 -41.76 -2.89
C ARG A 328 -19.39 -40.45 -3.55
N GLU A 329 -20.20 -39.93 -4.47
CA GLU A 329 -19.94 -38.62 -5.09
C GLU A 329 -20.09 -37.47 -4.08
N GLU A 330 -21.11 -37.51 -3.22
CA GLU A 330 -21.32 -36.54 -2.13
C GLU A 330 -20.16 -36.56 -1.11
N ASP A 331 -19.69 -37.74 -0.69
CA ASP A 331 -18.56 -37.88 0.23
C ASP A 331 -17.22 -37.47 -0.41
N ILE A 332 -16.96 -37.83 -1.67
CA ILE A 332 -15.77 -37.38 -2.42
C ILE A 332 -15.78 -35.85 -2.60
N ALA A 333 -16.94 -35.25 -2.87
CA ALA A 333 -17.09 -33.80 -2.96
C ALA A 333 -16.86 -33.12 -1.61
N ARG A 334 -17.36 -33.71 -0.51
CA ARG A 334 -17.13 -33.22 0.86
C ARG A 334 -15.64 -33.28 1.24
N GLN A 335 -15.00 -34.43 1.04
CA GLN A 335 -13.57 -34.62 1.35
C GLN A 335 -12.69 -33.66 0.53
N ARG A 336 -12.92 -33.52 -0.78
CA ARG A 336 -12.20 -32.54 -1.61
C ARG A 336 -12.36 -31.11 -1.13
N LYS A 337 -13.56 -30.72 -0.66
CA LYS A 337 -13.83 -29.38 -0.11
C LYS A 337 -13.07 -29.15 1.20
N GLU A 338 -13.00 -30.16 2.07
CA GLU A 338 -12.26 -30.11 3.33
C GLU A 338 -10.74 -30.06 3.11
N ASP A 339 -10.20 -30.87 2.20
CA ASP A 339 -8.76 -30.87 1.89
C ASP A 339 -8.33 -29.53 1.23
N ILE A 340 -9.15 -28.95 0.34
CA ILE A 340 -8.91 -27.61 -0.22
C ILE A 340 -8.95 -26.53 0.88
N ALA A 341 -9.85 -26.66 1.86
CA ALA A 341 -9.92 -25.72 2.99
C ALA A 341 -8.69 -25.84 3.90
N ARG A 342 -8.23 -27.06 4.18
CA ARG A 342 -7.00 -27.34 4.96
C ARG A 342 -5.77 -26.77 4.27
N GLN A 343 -5.58 -27.08 2.99
CA GLN A 343 -4.47 -26.57 2.17
C GLN A 343 -4.42 -25.04 2.20
N ARG A 344 -5.56 -24.36 1.98
CA ARG A 344 -5.65 -22.89 2.05
C ARG A 344 -5.28 -22.34 3.43
N LYS A 345 -5.70 -22.98 4.53
CA LYS A 345 -5.33 -22.56 5.89
C LYS A 345 -3.81 -22.66 6.12
N GLU A 346 -3.18 -23.72 5.62
CA GLU A 346 -1.73 -23.92 5.72
C GLU A 346 -0.92 -22.98 4.83
N ASP A 347 -1.40 -22.68 3.63
CA ASP A 347 -0.77 -21.70 2.72
C ASP A 347 -0.87 -20.27 3.29
N ILE A 348 -2.02 -19.87 3.84
CA ILE A 348 -2.20 -18.59 4.55
C ILE A 348 -1.28 -18.50 5.77
N ALA A 349 -1.18 -19.56 6.58
CA ALA A 349 -0.27 -19.57 7.74
C ALA A 349 1.21 -19.45 7.33
N ARG A 350 1.61 -20.08 6.22
CA ARG A 350 2.97 -19.94 5.65
C ARG A 350 3.23 -18.52 5.13
N LEU A 351 2.23 -17.87 4.52
CA LEU A 351 2.33 -16.47 4.08
C LEU A 351 2.43 -15.50 5.26
N MET A 352 1.57 -15.63 6.29
CA MET A 352 1.61 -14.78 7.48
C MET A 352 2.95 -14.87 8.21
N LYS A 353 3.48 -16.08 8.41
CA LYS A 353 4.81 -16.30 9.03
C LYS A 353 5.95 -15.71 8.19
N SER A 354 5.80 -15.65 6.87
CA SER A 354 6.77 -15.02 5.97
C SER A 354 6.70 -13.49 6.05
N LEU A 355 5.49 -12.92 6.17
CA LEU A 355 5.25 -11.49 6.35
C LEU A 355 5.79 -10.99 7.70
N GLU A 356 5.51 -11.70 8.80
CA GLU A 356 6.05 -11.40 10.15
C GLU A 356 7.58 -11.35 10.13
N LYS A 357 8.22 -12.33 9.48
CA LYS A 357 9.68 -12.37 9.31
C LYS A 357 10.20 -11.17 8.51
N ALA A 358 9.48 -10.76 7.45
CA ALA A 358 9.84 -9.59 6.66
C ALA A 358 9.69 -8.27 7.46
N GLU A 359 8.59 -8.10 8.19
CA GLU A 359 8.39 -6.93 9.07
C GLU A 359 9.45 -6.83 10.17
N ARG A 360 9.85 -7.96 10.78
CA ARG A 360 10.92 -8.00 11.78
C ARG A 360 12.27 -7.60 11.18
N LEU A 361 12.57 -8.04 9.96
CA LEU A 361 13.78 -7.64 9.24
C LEU A 361 13.74 -6.15 8.88
N ASN A 362 12.61 -5.63 8.40
CA ASN A 362 12.44 -4.22 8.03
C ASN A 362 12.57 -3.31 9.27
N ARG A 363 11.96 -3.67 10.40
CA ARG A 363 12.10 -2.94 11.68
C ARG A 363 13.52 -2.98 12.24
N ALA A 364 14.26 -4.07 12.04
CA ALA A 364 15.68 -4.13 12.38
C ALA A 364 16.53 -3.24 11.46
N PHE A 365 16.24 -3.22 10.16
CA PHE A 365 16.93 -2.38 9.18
C PHE A 365 16.62 -0.88 9.39
N GLU A 366 15.38 -0.52 9.70
CA GLU A 366 14.99 0.85 10.06
C GLU A 366 15.75 1.36 11.30
N ARG A 367 15.90 0.52 12.34
CA ARG A 367 16.71 0.84 13.52
C ARG A 367 18.19 0.98 13.18
N LEU A 368 18.74 0.09 12.35
CA LEU A 368 20.11 0.20 11.85
C LEU A 368 20.33 1.53 11.12
N LEU A 369 19.41 1.95 10.24
CA LEU A 369 19.48 3.23 9.56
C LEU A 369 19.42 4.42 10.53
N LEU A 370 18.55 4.36 11.56
CA LEU A 370 18.42 5.42 12.55
C LEU A 370 19.71 5.64 13.34
N CYS A 371 20.36 4.57 13.82
CA CYS A 371 21.67 4.68 14.48
C CYS A 371 22.76 5.15 13.51
N LEU A 372 22.81 4.54 12.31
CA LEU A 372 23.79 4.87 11.28
C LEU A 372 23.82 6.37 10.97
N VAL A 373 22.67 7.04 10.87
CA VAL A 373 22.62 8.48 10.57
C VAL A 373 23.08 9.37 11.73
N GLU A 374 23.02 8.88 12.98
CA GLU A 374 23.65 9.57 14.12
C GLU A 374 25.18 9.46 14.05
N ASP A 375 25.72 8.28 13.78
CA ASP A 375 27.18 8.05 13.71
C ASP A 375 27.85 8.64 12.45
N LEU A 376 27.09 8.80 11.37
CA LEU A 376 27.53 9.46 10.13
C LEU A 376 27.54 11.00 10.24
N GLY A 377 26.57 11.57 10.94
CA GLY A 377 26.31 13.01 10.88
C GLY A 377 25.91 13.50 9.47
N THR A 378 25.79 14.82 9.33
CA THR A 378 25.17 15.45 8.15
C THR A 378 26.01 15.38 6.87
N ALA A 379 27.34 15.38 6.98
CA ALA A 379 28.24 15.39 5.82
C ALA A 379 28.35 14.01 5.15
N ASP A 380 28.62 12.96 5.93
CA ASP A 380 28.73 11.60 5.41
C ASP A 380 27.34 11.09 4.97
N GLY A 381 26.28 11.41 5.73
CA GLY A 381 24.90 11.02 5.38
C GLY A 381 24.46 11.53 4.01
N ASN A 382 24.70 12.81 3.69
CA ASN A 382 24.43 13.37 2.36
C ASN A 382 25.25 12.70 1.25
N SER A 383 26.52 12.39 1.55
CA SER A 383 27.41 11.72 0.59
C SER A 383 26.93 10.30 0.26
N ILE A 384 26.48 9.57 1.29
CA ILE A 384 25.91 8.22 1.16
C ILE A 384 24.61 8.24 0.36
N LEU A 385 23.70 9.17 0.65
CA LEU A 385 22.47 9.39 -0.13
C LEU A 385 22.77 9.69 -1.61
N ALA A 386 23.77 10.52 -1.90
CA ALA A 386 24.21 10.79 -3.27
C ALA A 386 24.72 9.52 -3.97
N SER A 387 25.45 8.64 -3.27
CA SER A 387 25.92 7.38 -3.84
C SER A 387 24.80 6.37 -4.15
N PHE A 388 23.66 6.46 -3.45
CA PHE A 388 22.43 5.71 -3.76
C PHE A 388 21.50 6.42 -4.77
N GLY A 389 21.85 7.63 -5.23
CA GLY A 389 21.01 8.44 -6.12
C GLY A 389 19.81 9.13 -5.46
N LEU A 390 19.78 9.18 -4.12
CA LEU A 390 18.63 9.62 -3.30
C LEU A 390 18.62 11.12 -2.97
N THR A 391 19.49 11.93 -3.58
CA THR A 391 19.52 13.38 -3.37
C THR A 391 18.19 14.06 -3.70
N LYS A 392 17.46 13.59 -4.70
CA LYS A 392 16.13 14.12 -5.04
C LYS A 392 15.04 13.77 -4.03
N ASP A 393 15.08 12.55 -3.49
CA ASP A 393 14.21 12.14 -2.37
C ASP A 393 14.47 13.02 -1.14
N MET A 394 15.72 13.45 -0.93
CA MET A 394 16.10 14.39 0.13
C MET A 394 15.63 15.82 -0.14
N GLU A 395 15.90 16.37 -1.33
CA GLU A 395 15.43 17.71 -1.74
C GLU A 395 13.92 17.86 -1.55
N PHE A 396 13.14 16.84 -1.92
CA PHE A 396 11.69 16.81 -1.71
C PHE A 396 11.29 16.77 -0.22
N ARG A 397 12.00 15.99 0.60
CA ARG A 397 11.69 15.82 2.04
C ARG A 397 12.17 17.00 2.90
N GLU A 398 13.21 17.70 2.48
CA GLU A 398 13.66 18.95 3.13
C GLU A 398 12.61 20.05 2.97
N ALA A 399 11.93 20.12 1.82
CA ALA A 399 10.79 21.00 1.59
C ALA A 399 9.56 20.69 2.49
N GLU A 400 9.45 19.47 3.05
CA GLU A 400 8.44 19.13 4.07
C GLU A 400 8.77 19.68 5.47
N GLY A 401 9.95 20.28 5.68
CA GLY A 401 10.37 20.85 6.97
C GLY A 401 10.66 19.83 8.05
N LYS A 402 10.90 18.57 7.66
CA LYS A 402 11.27 17.47 8.56
C LYS A 402 12.76 17.51 8.92
N ASP A 403 13.10 16.98 10.09
CA ASP A 403 14.50 16.87 10.53
C ASP A 403 15.35 16.00 9.59
N PHE A 404 16.63 16.35 9.48
CA PHE A 404 17.59 15.68 8.61
C PHE A 404 17.67 14.17 8.89
N LYS A 405 17.76 13.74 10.16
CA LYS A 405 17.88 12.32 10.51
C LYS A 405 16.71 11.51 9.94
N ASN A 406 15.50 12.02 10.15
CA ASN A 406 14.26 11.40 9.68
C ASN A 406 14.19 11.36 8.15
N ASN A 407 14.69 12.38 7.46
CA ASN A 407 14.70 12.43 6.00
C ASN A 407 15.70 11.43 5.40
N VAL A 408 16.92 11.34 5.93
CA VAL A 408 17.91 10.34 5.48
C VAL A 408 17.39 8.92 5.71
N CYS A 409 16.83 8.66 6.90
CA CYS A 409 16.28 7.35 7.23
C CYS A 409 15.09 7.00 6.32
N ALA A 410 14.15 7.92 6.10
CA ALA A 410 13.01 7.69 5.22
C ALA A 410 13.43 7.48 3.74
N ALA A 411 14.48 8.15 3.26
CA ALA A 411 15.01 7.95 1.92
C ALA A 411 15.72 6.58 1.78
N LEU A 412 16.59 6.21 2.72
CA LEU A 412 17.28 4.90 2.72
C LEU A 412 16.31 3.73 2.95
N LEU A 413 15.25 3.93 3.73
CA LEU A 413 14.18 2.96 3.93
C LEU A 413 13.34 2.80 2.65
N HIS A 414 12.92 3.90 2.02
CA HIS A 414 12.20 3.88 0.73
C HIS A 414 13.02 3.20 -0.39
N TRP A 415 14.32 3.46 -0.42
CA TRP A 415 15.27 2.76 -1.27
C TRP A 415 15.30 1.26 -1.00
N SER A 416 15.41 0.82 0.27
CA SER A 416 15.39 -0.61 0.61
C SER A 416 14.06 -1.32 0.27
N TYR A 417 12.92 -0.62 0.35
CA TYR A 417 11.63 -1.16 -0.13
C TYR A 417 11.58 -1.32 -1.66
N SER A 418 12.33 -0.49 -2.40
CA SER A 418 12.49 -0.61 -3.85
C SER A 418 13.45 -1.73 -4.27
N TYR A 419 14.24 -2.25 -3.31
CA TYR A 419 15.33 -3.20 -3.52
C TYR A 419 15.23 -4.34 -2.50
N PRO A 420 14.32 -5.31 -2.71
CA PRO A 420 13.98 -6.32 -1.71
C PRO A 420 15.19 -7.14 -1.27
N CYS A 421 15.25 -7.44 0.04
CA CYS A 421 16.31 -8.21 0.68
C CYS A 421 16.54 -9.56 -0.01
N THR A 422 17.52 -9.61 -0.90
CA THR A 422 17.79 -10.71 -1.82
C THR A 422 19.18 -11.25 -1.56
N LYS A 423 19.26 -12.57 -1.34
CA LYS A 423 20.54 -13.26 -1.23
C LYS A 423 21.04 -13.57 -2.64
N SER A 424 22.28 -13.22 -2.94
CA SER A 424 22.91 -13.51 -4.23
C SER A 424 23.16 -15.02 -4.39
N ASP A 425 22.81 -15.58 -5.55
CA ASP A 425 23.12 -16.99 -5.87
C ASP A 425 24.65 -17.27 -5.85
N ALA A 426 25.47 -16.23 -6.03
CA ALA A 426 26.92 -16.32 -6.07
C ALA A 426 27.61 -16.28 -4.70
N GLY A 427 26.88 -16.15 -3.57
CA GLY A 427 27.52 -16.19 -2.25
C GLY A 427 26.64 -15.82 -1.06
N ASN A 428 27.26 -15.62 0.11
CA ASN A 428 26.57 -15.13 1.32
C ASN A 428 26.24 -13.62 1.29
N GLN A 429 26.15 -13.03 0.09
CA GLN A 429 25.85 -11.62 -0.09
C GLN A 429 24.35 -11.36 0.02
N TRP A 430 23.99 -10.28 0.71
CA TRP A 430 22.64 -9.78 0.89
C TRP A 430 22.55 -8.36 0.33
N PHE A 431 21.93 -8.19 -0.82
CA PHE A 431 21.48 -6.88 -1.27
C PHE A 431 20.17 -6.56 -0.53
N PRO A 432 19.94 -5.35 0.02
CA PRO A 432 20.74 -4.12 -0.13
C PRO A 432 21.92 -3.95 0.83
N LEU A 433 22.04 -4.78 1.88
CA LEU A 433 23.01 -4.61 2.98
C LEU A 433 24.48 -4.50 2.52
N ASP A 434 24.89 -5.28 1.52
CA ASP A 434 26.28 -5.24 1.04
C ASP A 434 26.61 -4.02 0.19
N GLU A 435 25.65 -3.38 -0.48
CA GLU A 435 25.94 -2.10 -1.14
C GLU A 435 26.04 -0.97 -0.10
N LEU A 436 25.34 -1.07 1.03
CA LEU A 436 25.56 -0.21 2.19
C LEU A 436 26.96 -0.42 2.80
N LYS A 437 27.41 -1.67 2.97
CA LYS A 437 28.78 -1.96 3.44
C LYS A 437 29.84 -1.47 2.45
N SER A 438 29.67 -1.75 1.16
CA SER A 438 30.49 -1.24 0.05
C SER A 438 30.62 0.28 0.12
N THR A 439 29.49 0.96 0.29
CA THR A 439 29.40 2.43 0.42
C THR A 439 30.14 2.97 1.64
N LEU A 440 29.92 2.40 2.83
CA LEU A 440 30.63 2.80 4.04
C LEU A 440 32.15 2.62 3.91
N GLY A 441 32.58 1.57 3.21
CA GLY A 441 33.99 1.34 2.85
C GLY A 441 34.55 2.42 1.91
N ARG A 442 33.79 2.84 0.89
CA ARG A 442 34.15 3.97 0.00
C ARG A 442 34.33 5.27 0.80
N TYR A 443 33.51 5.51 1.82
CA TYR A 443 33.62 6.65 2.73
C TYR A 443 34.58 6.44 3.92
N LYS A 444 35.34 5.33 3.93
CA LYS A 444 36.33 4.97 4.96
C LYS A 444 35.76 4.85 6.38
N ARG A 445 34.44 4.64 6.53
CA ARG A 445 33.77 4.38 7.81
C ARG A 445 33.98 2.94 8.27
N ASN A 446 35.26 2.63 8.47
CA ASN A 446 35.78 1.33 8.92
C ASN A 446 35.43 1.04 10.38
N ASP A 447 35.14 2.08 11.16
CA ASP A 447 34.52 2.04 12.48
C ASP A 447 33.16 1.34 12.43
N ILE A 448 32.21 1.92 11.67
CA ILE A 448 30.86 1.38 11.49
C ILE A 448 30.91 0.00 10.83
N LEU A 449 31.73 -0.17 9.79
CA LEU A 449 31.89 -1.46 9.11
C LEU A 449 32.39 -2.57 10.04
N LYS A 450 33.27 -2.25 10.99
CA LYS A 450 33.72 -3.23 11.97
C LYS A 450 32.56 -3.64 12.86
N GLU A 451 31.83 -2.69 13.44
CA GLU A 451 30.69 -2.96 14.30
C GLU A 451 29.57 -3.76 13.59
N MET A 452 29.26 -3.43 12.34
CA MET A 452 28.30 -4.18 11.50
C MET A 452 28.73 -5.62 11.19
N ASN A 453 30.03 -5.93 11.22
CA ASN A 453 30.56 -7.26 10.94
C ASN A 453 30.81 -8.06 12.24
N ASP A 454 31.29 -7.41 13.30
CA ASP A 454 31.42 -7.99 14.63
C ASP A 454 30.01 -8.41 15.14
N SER A 455 29.01 -7.53 15.02
CA SER A 455 27.60 -7.82 15.38
C SER A 455 26.95 -8.91 14.52
N ALA A 456 27.41 -9.12 13.29
CA ALA A 456 26.94 -10.19 12.40
C ALA A 456 27.63 -11.55 12.68
N ASN A 457 28.75 -11.55 13.40
CA ASN A 457 29.49 -12.74 13.83
C ASN A 457 29.19 -13.15 15.28
N VAL A 458 28.37 -12.37 16.02
CA VAL A 458 27.77 -12.85 17.26
C VAL A 458 26.80 -13.97 16.91
N ASP A 459 27.15 -15.21 17.28
CA ASP A 459 26.25 -16.34 17.17
C ASP A 459 25.04 -16.09 18.09
N TYR A 460 23.88 -15.77 17.50
CA TYR A 460 22.70 -15.19 18.17
C TYR A 460 21.95 -16.19 19.05
N ASN A 461 22.64 -16.68 20.07
CA ASN A 461 22.03 -17.33 21.21
C ASN A 461 21.22 -16.30 22.01
N ASP A 462 20.03 -16.70 22.43
CA ASP A 462 18.87 -15.87 22.79
C ASP A 462 19.03 -15.00 24.08
N SER A 463 20.22 -14.93 24.65
CA SER A 463 20.56 -14.02 25.76
C SER A 463 21.13 -12.69 25.27
N THR A 464 22.10 -12.71 24.35
CA THR A 464 22.88 -11.51 23.98
C THR A 464 22.01 -10.44 23.31
N LEU A 465 21.02 -10.84 22.51
CA LEU A 465 20.05 -9.91 21.93
C LEU A 465 19.18 -9.26 23.02
N ARG A 466 18.74 -10.03 24.03
CA ARG A 466 17.96 -9.51 25.16
C ARG A 466 18.77 -8.58 26.04
N ASP A 467 20.05 -8.85 26.25
CA ASP A 467 20.92 -7.97 27.04
C ASP A 467 21.29 -6.68 26.29
N LEU A 468 21.48 -6.74 24.96
CA LEU A 468 21.67 -5.54 24.13
C LEU A 468 20.40 -4.66 24.12
N ILE A 469 19.21 -5.28 24.01
CA ILE A 469 17.93 -4.59 24.14
C ILE A 469 17.78 -3.98 25.54
N ARG A 470 18.05 -4.73 26.62
CA ARG A 470 17.92 -4.22 27.99
C ARG A 470 18.83 -3.02 28.29
N ASN A 471 19.98 -2.92 27.63
CA ASN A 471 20.94 -1.83 27.84
C ASN A 471 20.64 -0.56 27.00
N TYR A 472 19.89 -0.67 25.90
CA TYR A 472 19.54 0.46 25.02
C TYR A 472 18.07 0.90 25.13
N PHE A 473 17.20 0.13 25.79
CA PHE A 473 15.80 0.48 26.02
C PHE A 473 15.57 1.06 27.42
N ASN A 474 14.64 2.01 27.50
CA ASN A 474 14.37 2.78 28.72
C ASN A 474 13.67 1.88 29.78
N PRO A 475 14.06 1.86 31.07
CA PRO A 475 13.60 0.84 32.04
C PRO A 475 12.13 0.92 32.51
N GLY A 476 11.21 1.43 31.69
CA GLY A 476 9.82 1.75 32.07
C GLY A 476 8.73 1.32 31.08
N GLU A 477 9.07 0.55 30.04
CA GLU A 477 8.08 -0.05 29.13
C GLU A 477 8.04 -1.58 29.31
N ASP A 478 6.84 -2.15 29.17
CA ASP A 478 6.48 -3.48 29.68
C ASP A 478 7.02 -4.63 28.80
N GLU A 479 7.51 -5.72 29.41
CA GLU A 479 8.16 -6.87 28.71
C GLU A 479 7.20 -7.69 27.82
N THR A 480 5.91 -7.34 27.78
CA THR A 480 4.82 -8.15 27.22
C THR A 480 4.52 -7.95 25.72
N VAL A 481 5.36 -7.21 24.98
CA VAL A 481 5.18 -6.88 23.54
C VAL A 481 6.35 -7.39 22.66
N LEU A 482 7.17 -8.30 23.20
CA LEU A 482 8.32 -8.96 22.53
C LEU A 482 8.11 -10.47 22.31
#